data_AF-A0A947JEE9-F1
#
_entry.id   AF-A0A947JEE9-F1
#
_cell.length_a   1.000
_cell.length_b   1.000
_cell.length_c   1.000
_cell.angle_alpha   90.00
_cell.angle_beta   90.00
_cell.angle_gamma   90.00
#
_symmetry.space_group_name_H-M   'P 1'
#
loop_
_entity.id
_entity.type
_entity.pdbx_description
1 polymer ?
#
loop_
_entity_poly.entity_id
_entity_poly.type
_entity_poly.pdbx_seq_one_letter_code
_entity_poly.pdbx_strand_id
1 'polypeptide(L)'
;MENEPQKPWWQPGLVVFAEITGWIAVPILIALFLGKYLDEKYGTDPWYYLGLTAAAFIISSIGIGIIAAKYIKQIEKESKKNKDNKNLNERGSNTRGNNGQ
;
A
#
# COMPACT_ATOMS: atom_id res chain seq x y z
N MET A 1 0.08 21.78 -28.10
CA MET A 1 0.33 21.60 -26.66
C MET A 1 -0.37 20.31 -26.29
N GLU A 2 0.38 19.20 -26.19
CA GLU A 2 -0.19 17.93 -25.72
C GLU A 2 -0.65 18.14 -24.27
N ASN A 3 -1.94 17.96 -24.03
CA ASN A 3 -2.48 17.97 -22.69
C ASN A 3 -2.05 16.66 -22.04
N GLU A 4 -0.98 16.71 -21.25
CA GLU A 4 -0.58 15.63 -20.35
C GLU A 4 -1.84 15.13 -19.61
N PRO A 5 -2.22 13.85 -19.76
CA PRO A 5 -3.43 13.34 -19.17
C PRO A 5 -3.32 13.46 -17.64
N GLN A 6 -4.06 14.42 -17.07
CA GLN A 6 -4.05 14.66 -15.64
C GLN A 6 -4.48 13.38 -14.92
N LYS A 7 -3.55 12.81 -14.12
CA LYS A 7 -3.82 11.62 -13.32
C LYS A 7 -5.05 11.86 -12.45
N PRO A 8 -6.13 11.07 -12.59
CA PRO A 8 -7.35 11.28 -11.82
C PRO A 8 -7.09 11.15 -10.32
N TRP A 9 -7.63 12.08 -9.52
CA TRP A 9 -7.43 12.15 -8.06
C TRP A 9 -7.88 10.89 -7.30
N TRP A 10 -8.78 10.10 -7.88
CA TRP A 10 -9.29 8.84 -7.33
C TRP A 10 -8.40 7.62 -7.64
N GLN A 11 -7.56 7.71 -8.68
CA GLN A 11 -6.71 6.60 -9.13
C GLN A 11 -5.74 6.11 -8.03
N PRO A 12 -5.05 6.98 -7.27
CA PRO A 12 -4.15 6.53 -6.20
C PRO A 12 -4.89 5.74 -5.12
N GLY A 13 -6.09 6.18 -4.73
CA GLY A 13 -6.90 5.48 -3.73
C GLY A 13 -7.33 4.09 -4.20
N LEU A 14 -7.70 3.97 -5.48
CA LEU A 14 -8.07 2.68 -6.05
C LEU A 14 -6.89 1.71 -6.13
N VAL A 15 -5.69 2.20 -6.45
CA VAL A 15 -4.47 1.37 -6.49
C VAL A 15 -4.14 0.79 -5.12
N VAL A 16 -4.18 1.61 -4.06
CA VAL A 16 -3.94 1.15 -2.68
C VAL A 16 -4.95 0.11 -2.26
N PHE A 17 -6.23 0.39 -2.55
CA PHE A 17 -7.30 -0.53 -2.22
C PHE A 17 -7.11 -1.88 -2.93
N ALA A 18 -6.80 -1.87 -4.22
CA ALA A 18 -6.54 -3.09 -4.99
C ALA A 18 -5.32 -3.87 -4.46
N GLU A 19 -4.25 -3.18 -4.10
CA GLU A 19 -3.03 -3.79 -3.55
C GLU A 19 -3.30 -4.46 -2.19
N ILE A 20 -4.01 -3.78 -1.29
CA ILE A 20 -4.41 -4.34 0.01
C ILE A 20 -5.36 -5.53 -0.18
N THR A 21 -6.41 -5.37 -0.98
CA THR A 21 -7.43 -6.42 -1.19
C THR A 21 -6.82 -7.64 -1.87
N GLY A 22 -5.91 -7.44 -2.82
CA GLY A 22 -5.14 -8.50 -3.46
C GLY A 22 -4.27 -9.25 -2.46
N TRP A 23 -3.58 -8.54 -1.56
CA TRP A 23 -2.72 -9.16 -0.54
C TRP A 23 -3.51 -9.90 0.55
N ILE A 24 -4.79 -9.58 0.75
CA ILE A 24 -5.69 -10.31 1.65
C ILE A 24 -6.23 -11.58 0.97
N ALA A 25 -6.70 -11.45 -0.27
CA ALA A 25 -7.35 -12.54 -0.98
C ALA A 25 -6.41 -13.72 -1.25
N VAL A 26 -5.15 -13.44 -1.60
CA VAL A 26 -4.14 -14.46 -1.89
C VAL A 26 -3.90 -15.44 -0.73
N PRO A 27 -3.50 -15.01 0.48
CA PRO A 27 -3.25 -15.91 1.61
C PRO A 27 -4.50 -16.64 2.09
N ILE A 28 -5.68 -16.01 2.01
CA ILE A 28 -6.95 -16.66 2.35
C ILE A 28 -7.24 -17.81 1.39
N LEU A 29 -7.11 -17.58 0.07
CA LEU A 29 -7.34 -18.61 -0.94
C LEU A 29 -6.32 -19.74 -0.82
N ILE A 30 -5.03 -19.42 -0.61
CA ILE A 30 -3.98 -20.42 -0.39
C ILE A 30 -4.34 -21.29 0.82
N ALA A 31 -4.74 -20.69 1.94
CA ALA A 31 -5.13 -21.44 3.13
C ALA A 31 -6.39 -22.28 2.92
N LEU A 32 -7.35 -21.80 2.15
CA LEU A 32 -8.56 -22.58 1.87
C LEU A 32 -8.23 -23.85 1.07
N PHE A 33 -7.42 -23.72 0.01
CA PHE A 33 -7.06 -24.83 -0.86
C PHE A 33 -6.06 -25.78 -0.21
N LEU A 34 -4.99 -25.27 0.42
CA LEU A 34 -4.02 -26.12 1.12
C LEU A 34 -4.62 -26.77 2.36
N GLY A 35 -5.49 -26.06 3.08
CA GLY A 35 -6.10 -26.54 4.32
C GLY A 35 -7.02 -27.73 4.06
N LYS A 36 -7.92 -27.62 3.06
CA LYS A 36 -8.76 -28.75 2.63
C LYS A 36 -7.95 -29.93 2.12
N TYR A 37 -6.91 -29.67 1.32
CA TYR A 37 -6.08 -30.74 0.77
C TYR A 37 -5.32 -31.50 1.87
N LEU A 38 -4.84 -30.80 2.91
CA LEU A 38 -4.21 -31.46 4.06
C LEU A 38 -5.22 -32.27 4.87
N ASP A 39 -6.40 -31.71 5.16
CA ASP A 39 -7.43 -32.44 5.92
C ASP A 39 -7.90 -33.71 5.18
N GLU A 40 -8.10 -33.66 3.86
CA GLU A 40 -8.44 -34.85 3.05
C GLU A 40 -7.34 -35.90 3.01
N LYS A 41 -6.07 -35.48 2.99
CA LYS A 41 -4.93 -36.41 2.92
C LYS A 41 -4.67 -37.12 4.26
N TYR A 42 -4.90 -36.45 5.38
CA TYR A 42 -4.61 -36.99 6.71
C TYR A 42 -5.84 -37.61 7.41
N GLY A 43 -7.04 -37.48 6.82
CA GLY A 43 -8.29 -38.05 7.38
C GLY A 43 -8.66 -37.46 8.74
N THR A 44 -8.08 -36.31 9.09
CA THR A 44 -8.31 -35.59 10.34
C THR A 44 -9.56 -34.72 10.21
N ASP A 45 -10.34 -34.66 11.30
CA ASP A 45 -11.33 -33.58 11.53
C ASP A 45 -10.68 -32.21 11.24
N PRO A 46 -11.45 -31.15 10.90
CA PRO A 46 -10.97 -29.95 10.19
C PRO A 46 -10.09 -29.00 11.04
N TRP A 47 -9.06 -29.54 11.67
CA TRP A 47 -8.09 -28.87 12.52
C TRP A 47 -6.99 -28.23 11.69
N TYR A 48 -6.58 -28.81 10.55
CA TYR A 48 -5.62 -28.15 9.67
C TYR A 48 -6.26 -26.97 8.96
N TYR A 49 -7.50 -27.10 8.49
CA TYR A 49 -8.25 -25.96 7.98
C TYR A 49 -8.31 -24.81 8.99
N LEU A 50 -8.59 -25.10 10.27
CA LEU A 50 -8.65 -24.08 11.32
C LEU A 50 -7.28 -23.45 11.60
N GLY A 51 -6.23 -24.26 11.71
CA GLY A 51 -4.86 -23.79 11.91
C GLY A 51 -4.35 -22.95 10.75
N LEU A 52 -4.64 -23.35 9.51
CA LEU A 52 -4.19 -22.65 8.31
C LEU A 52 -4.97 -21.35 8.08
N THR A 53 -6.27 -21.33 8.41
CA THR A 53 -7.08 -20.11 8.40
C THR A 53 -6.56 -19.10 9.44
N ALA A 54 -6.27 -19.56 10.67
CA ALA A 54 -5.68 -18.72 11.70
C ALA A 54 -4.31 -18.18 11.30
N ALA A 55 -3.45 -19.03 10.72
CA ALA A 55 -2.15 -18.60 10.20
C ALA A 55 -2.28 -17.58 9.07
N ALA A 56 -3.18 -17.80 8.11
CA ALA A 56 -3.45 -16.85 7.02
C ALA A 56 -3.99 -15.52 7.54
N PHE A 57 -4.82 -15.54 8.57
CA PHE A 57 -5.33 -14.32 9.19
C PHE A 57 -4.22 -13.49 9.83
N ILE A 58 -3.28 -14.15 10.53
CA ILE A 58 -2.10 -13.50 11.13
C ILE A 58 -1.17 -12.93 10.04
N ILE A 59 -0.85 -13.73 9.02
CA ILE A 59 0.00 -13.30 7.89
C ILE A 59 -0.62 -12.11 7.17
N SER A 60 -1.93 -12.15 6.93
CA SER A 60 -2.69 -11.06 6.31
C SER A 60 -2.63 -9.79 7.18
N SER A 61 -2.88 -9.91 8.49
CA SER A 61 -2.82 -8.78 9.43
C SER A 61 -1.44 -8.11 9.45
N ILE A 62 -0.36 -8.90 9.45
CA ILE A 62 1.02 -8.39 9.39
C ILE A 62 1.29 -7.73 8.04
N GLY A 63 0.90 -8.37 6.93
CA GLY A 63 1.07 -7.85 5.57
C GLY A 63 0.40 -6.49 5.37
N ILE A 64 -0.86 -6.35 5.80
CA ILE A 64 -1.60 -5.09 5.76
C ILE A 64 -0.88 -4.02 6.58
N GLY A 65 -0.44 -4.36 7.80
CA GLY A 65 0.27 -3.41 8.67
C GLY A 65 1.55 -2.86 8.05
N ILE A 66 2.33 -3.72 7.38
CA ILE A 66 3.56 -3.32 6.68
C ILE A 66 3.24 -2.41 5.49
N ILE A 67 2.24 -2.77 4.67
CA ILE A 67 1.83 -1.99 3.50
C ILE A 67 1.31 -0.61 3.94
N ALA A 68 0.44 -0.57 4.95
CA ALA A 68 -0.09 0.67 5.49
C ALA A 68 1.02 1.57 6.05
N ALA A 69 1.96 1.01 6.82
CA ALA A 69 3.10 1.77 7.36
C ALA A 69 4.01 2.32 6.25
N LYS A 70 4.22 1.53 5.18
CA LYS A 70 4.99 1.97 4.00
C LYS A 70 4.27 3.11 3.27
N TYR A 71 2.95 3.03 3.13
CA TYR A 71 2.14 4.04 2.46
C TYR A 71 2.14 5.37 3.23
N ILE A 72 1.95 5.32 4.55
CA ILE A 72 2.03 6.50 5.43
C ILE A 72 3.40 7.18 5.31
N LYS A 73 4.49 6.40 5.33
CA LYS A 73 5.85 6.94 5.16
C LYS A 73 6.07 7.57 3.78
N GLN A 74 5.50 7.01 2.71
CA GLN A 74 5.60 7.60 1.37
C GLN A 74 4.89 8.95 1.31
N ILE A 75 3.66 9.04 1.84
CA ILE A 75 2.90 10.29 1.89
C ILE A 75 3.65 11.36 2.69
N GLU A 76 4.22 11.02 3.85
CA GLU A 76 5.00 11.96 4.66
C GLU A 76 6.26 12.46 3.93
N LYS A 77 6.94 11.56 3.21
CA LYS A 77 8.16 11.91 2.46
C LYS A 77 7.86 12.79 1.25
N GLU A 78 6.77 12.53 0.54
CA GLU A 78 6.31 13.36 -0.58
C GLU A 78 5.87 14.76 -0.11
N SER A 79 5.15 14.84 1.01
CA SER A 79 4.71 16.13 1.57
C SER A 79 5.85 16.99 2.11
N LYS A 80 6.90 16.39 2.72
CA LYS A 80 8.12 17.12 3.10
C LYS A 80 8.90 17.62 1.87
N LYS A 81 9.12 16.77 0.87
CA LYS A 81 9.83 17.12 -0.37
C LYS A 81 9.15 18.27 -1.14
N ASN A 82 7.81 18.32 -1.11
CA ASN A 82 7.04 19.39 -1.75
C ASN A 82 7.16 20.73 -0.97
N LYS A 83 7.16 20.70 0.37
CA LYS A 83 7.42 21.89 1.20
C LYS A 83 8.83 22.46 1.00
N ASP A 84 9.83 21.61 0.88
CA ASP A 84 11.23 22.05 0.69
C ASP A 84 11.43 22.70 -0.69
N ASN A 85 10.86 22.13 -1.75
CA ASN A 85 10.89 22.73 -3.09
C ASN A 85 10.17 24.09 -3.14
N LYS A 86 9.03 24.21 -2.46
CA LYS A 86 8.30 25.49 -2.39
C LYS A 86 9.14 26.58 -1.72
N ASN A 87 9.79 26.27 -0.60
CA ASN A 87 10.67 27.21 0.12
C ASN A 87 11.90 27.62 -0.71
N LEU A 88 12.48 26.70 -1.48
CA LEU A 88 13.62 27.00 -2.36
C LEU A 88 13.21 27.94 -3.51
N ASN A 89 12.03 27.72 -4.10
CA ASN A 89 11.52 28.57 -5.17
C ASN A 89 11.16 29.98 -4.67
N GLU A 90 10.55 30.09 -3.48
CA GLU A 90 10.24 31.39 -2.85
C GLU A 90 11.51 32.18 -2.53
N ARG A 91 12.55 31.54 -1.97
CA ARG A 91 13.86 32.18 -1.73
C ARG A 91 14.54 32.63 -3.02
N GLY A 92 14.54 31.79 -4.06
CA GLY A 92 15.13 32.13 -5.35
C GLY A 92 14.41 33.28 -6.09
N SER A 93 13.10 33.43 -5.92
CA SER A 93 12.34 34.55 -6.49
C SER A 93 12.57 35.86 -5.74
N ASN A 94 12.65 35.81 -4.41
CA ASN A 94 12.85 37.01 -3.58
C ASN A 94 14.25 37.62 -3.78
N THR A 95 15.28 36.77 -4.00
CA THR A 95 16.63 37.25 -4.31
C THR A 95 16.75 37.85 -5.71
N ARG A 96 15.91 37.45 -6.68
CA ARG A 96 15.89 38.05 -8.03
C ARG A 96 15.13 39.38 -8.09
N GLY A 97 14.09 39.55 -7.26
CA GLY A 97 13.33 40.80 -7.20
C GLY A 97 14.06 41.95 -6.50
N ASN A 98 14.99 41.66 -5.59
CA ASN A 98 15.70 42.67 -4.80
C ASN A 98 16.93 43.29 -5.50
N ASN A 99 17.41 42.71 -6.61
CA ASN A 99 18.62 43.16 -7.32
C ASN A 99 18.32 44.07 -8.53
N GLY A 100 17.09 44.59 -8.63
CA GLY A 100 16.61 45.39 -9.77
C GLY A 100 16.15 46.81 -9.43
N GLN A 101 16.48 47.33 -8.24
CA GLN A 101 16.33 48.75 -7.89
C GLN A 101 17.68 49.41 -7.69
#